data_AF-A0A9W6C3E7-F1
#
_entry.id   AF-A0A9W6C3E7-F1
#
_cell.length_a   1.000
_cell.length_b   1.000
_cell.length_c   1.000
_cell.angle_alpha   90.00
_cell.angle_beta   90.00
_cell.angle_gamma   90.00
#
_symmetry.space_group_name_H-M   'P 1'
#
loop_
_entity.id
_entity.type
_entity.pdbx_description
1 polymer ?
#
loop_
_entity_poly.entity_id
_entity_poly.type
_entity_poly.pdbx_seq_one_letter_code
_entity_poly.pdbx_strand_id
1 'polypeptide(L)' 'PWVYGAGPWVYGAGSWVYGSGTWVYGAGPWVYGSGPQVYGSGTWVYGAGTWVYGA' A
#
# COMPACT_ATOMS: atom_id res chain seq x y z
N PRO A 1 -12.77 -5.19 5.56
CA PRO A 1 -12.52 -3.89 6.23
C PRO A 1 -11.63 -3.01 5.37
N TRP A 2 -11.83 -1.70 5.41
CA TRP A 2 -11.03 -0.71 4.69
C TRP A 2 -9.98 -0.11 5.63
N VAL A 3 -8.75 0.07 5.13
CA VAL A 3 -7.66 0.73 5.85
C VAL A 3 -7.16 1.90 5.03
N TYR A 4 -7.08 3.08 5.66
CA TYR A 4 -6.56 4.30 5.06
C TYR A 4 -5.45 4.86 5.94
N GLY A 5 -4.35 5.29 5.35
CA GLY A 5 -3.28 5.95 6.06
C GLY A 5 -2.55 6.98 5.22
N ALA A 6 -2.09 8.04 5.87
CA ALA A 6 -1.24 9.05 5.26
C ALA A 6 -0.13 9.44 6.24
N GLY A 7 1.10 9.56 5.75
CA GLY A 7 2.25 9.91 6.57
C GLY A 7 3.56 9.39 6.00
N PRO A 8 4.71 9.67 6.61
CA PRO A 8 6.00 9.19 6.12
C PRO A 8 6.05 7.66 6.00
N TRP A 9 5.30 6.95 6.86
CA TRP A 9 5.16 5.51 6.84
C TRP A 9 3.69 5.13 6.99
N VAL A 10 3.17 4.27 6.12
CA VAL A 10 1.80 3.77 6.18
C VAL A 10 1.81 2.25 6.18
N TYR A 11 1.10 1.65 7.14
CA TYR A 11 0.94 0.20 7.27
C TYR A 11 -0.52 -0.15 7.40
N GLY A 12 -0.99 -1.14 6.65
CA GLY A 12 -2.38 -1.59 6.72
C GLY A 12 -2.56 -3.05 6.34
N ALA A 13 -3.47 -3.73 7.04
CA ALA A 13 -3.92 -5.08 6.70
C ALA A 13 -5.45 -5.10 6.67
N GLY A 14 -6.04 -5.51 5.54
CA GLY A 14 -7.49 -5.48 5.37
C GLY A 14 -7.96 -6.02 4.03
N SER A 15 -9.27 -5.93 3.77
CA SER A 15 -9.82 -6.29 2.45
C SER A 15 -9.37 -5.31 1.37
N TRP A 16 -9.21 -4.04 1.77
CA TRP A 16 -8.74 -2.93 0.95
C TRP A 16 -7.80 -2.07 1.79
N VAL A 17 -6.61 -1.81 1.28
CA VAL A 17 -5.60 -0.95 1.92
C VAL A 17 -5.25 0.20 0.99
N TYR A 18 -5.36 1.42 1.47
CA TYR A 18 -4.97 2.63 0.75
C TYR A 18 -3.98 3.43 1.60
N GLY A 19 -2.81 3.74 1.04
CA GLY A 19 -1.77 4.49 1.74
C GLY A 19 -1.09 5.54 0.88
N SER A 20 -0.78 6.69 1.47
CA SER A 20 0.06 7.71 0.84
C SER A 20 1.20 8.13 1.77
N GLY A 21 2.45 7.96 1.35
CA GLY A 21 3.60 8.21 2.20
C GLY A 21 4.96 8.10 1.54
N THR A 22 6.04 8.22 2.32
CA THR A 22 7.37 7.89 1.81
C THR A 22 7.48 6.39 1.57
N TRP A 23 6.94 5.62 2.52
CA TRP A 23 6.85 4.17 2.51
C TRP A 23 5.41 3.73 2.77
N VAL A 24 4.87 2.87 1.90
CA VAL A 24 3.54 2.28 2.06
C VAL A 24 3.65 0.76 2.06
N TYR A 25 3.10 0.11 3.08
CA TYR A 25 3.01 -1.33 3.21
C TYR A 25 1.55 -1.75 3.40
N GLY A 26 1.05 -2.59 2.51
CA GLY A 26 -0.32 -3.10 2.56
C GLY A 26 -0.40 -4.61 2.39
N ALA A 27 -1.30 -5.25 3.13
CA ALA A 27 -1.65 -6.65 2.94
C ALA A 27 -3.18 -6.78 2.80
N GLY A 28 -3.63 -7.36 1.69
CA GLY A 28 -5.05 -7.50 1.42
C GLY A 28 -5.38 -7.91 -0.01
N PRO A 29 -6.61 -8.36 -0.30
CA PRO A 29 -7.09 -8.59 -1.67
C PRO A 29 -6.81 -7.41 -2.62
N TRP A 30 -6.89 -6.17 -2.12
CA TRP A 30 -6.58 -4.94 -2.85
C TRP A 30 -5.67 -4.04 -2.02
N VAL A 31 -4.53 -3.65 -2.59
CA VAL A 31 -3.58 -2.70 -2.00
C VAL A 31 -3.31 -1.58 -2.98
N TYR A 32 -3.49 -0.34 -2.52
CA TYR A 32 -3.15 0.86 -3.25
C TYR A 32 -2.18 1.71 -2.42
N GLY A 33 -1.06 2.07 -3.02
CA GLY A 33 -0.03 2.88 -2.38
C GLY A 33 0.49 4.00 -3.27
N SER A 34 0.80 5.14 -2.68
CA SER A 34 1.52 6.23 -3.34
C SER A 34 2.71 6.62 -2.48
N GLY A 35 3.91 6.58 -3.05
CA GLY A 35 5.13 6.88 -2.32
C GLY A 35 6.40 6.40 -3.00
N PRO A 36 7.58 6.98 -2.70
CA PRO A 36 8.90 6.49 -3.13
C PRO A 36 9.06 4.97 -3.06
N GLN A 37 8.53 4.32 -2.02
CA GLN A 37 8.47 2.87 -1.88
C GLN A 37 7.06 2.39 -1.52
N VAL A 38 6.51 1.50 -2.33
CA VAL A 38 5.24 0.83 -2.10
C VAL A 38 5.44 -0.68 -2.11
N TYR A 39 4.98 -1.34 -1.05
CA TYR A 39 4.94 -2.78 -0.93
C TYR A 39 3.50 -3.23 -0.68
N GLY A 40 3.02 -4.13 -1.51
CA GLY A 40 1.72 -4.75 -1.35
C GLY A 40 1.81 -6.26 -1.44
N SER A 41 1.00 -6.96 -0.67
CA SER A 41 0.69 -8.36 -0.93
C SER A 41 -0.80 -8.53 -1.07
N GLY A 42 -1.23 -9.10 -2.20
CA GLY A 42 -2.63 -9.10 -2.58
C GLY A 42 -2.90 -9.57 -4.00
N THR A 43 -4.16 -9.93 -4.24
CA THR A 43 -4.63 -10.26 -5.60
C THR A 43 -4.46 -9.07 -6.54
N TRP A 44 -4.58 -7.85 -6.01
CA TRP A 44 -4.37 -6.60 -6.74
C TRP A 44 -3.49 -5.66 -5.93
N VAL A 45 -2.30 -5.35 -6.47
CA VAL A 45 -1.38 -4.37 -5.89
C VAL A 45 -1.13 -3.28 -6.92
N TYR A 46 -1.48 -2.05 -6.55
CA TYR A 46 -1.21 -0.85 -7.34
C TYR A 46 -0.37 0.12 -6.52
N GLY A 47 0.78 0.50 -7.07
CA GLY A 47 1.69 1.45 -6.46
C GLY A 47 2.08 2.55 -7.44
N ALA A 48 2.20 3.77 -6.94
CA ALA A 48 2.81 4.88 -7.66
C ALA A 48 4.07 5.34 -6.92
N GLY A 49 5.24 5.12 -7.53
CA GLY A 49 6.51 5.55 -6.97
C GLY A 49 7.73 4.94 -7.61
N THR A 50 8.89 5.32 -7.08
CA THR A 50 10.20 4.87 -7.59
C THR A 50 10.36 3.36 -7.48
N TRP A 51 9.83 2.78 -6.41
CA TRP A 51 9.88 1.35 -6.16
C TRP A 51 8.49 0.82 -5.79
N VAL A 52 8.00 -0.15 -6.55
CA VAL A 52 6.72 -0.81 -6.31
C VAL A 52 6.94 -2.31 -6.36
N TYR A 53 6.61 -2.99 -5.25
CA TYR A 53 6.72 -4.43 -5.12
C TYR A 53 5.36 -5.02 -4.77
N GLY A 54 4.90 -5.97 -5.59
CA GLY A 54 3.67 -6.72 -5.40
C GLY A 54 3.96 -8.22 -5.33
N ALA A 55 3.25 -8.92 -4.44
CA ALA A 55 3.25 -10.38 -4.35
C ALA A 55 1.80 -10.90 -4.31
#